data_AF-A0A7C3A803-F1
#
_entry.id   AF-A0A7C3A803-F1
#
_cell.length_a   1.000
_cell.length_b   1.000
_cell.length_c   1.000
_cell.angle_alpha   90.00
_cell.angle_beta   90.00
_cell.angle_gamma   90.00
#
_symmetry.space_group_name_H-M   'P 1'
#
loop_
_entity.id
_entity.type
_entity.pdbx_description
1 polymer ?
#
loop_
_entity_poly.entity_id
_entity_poly.type
_entity_poly.pdbx_seq_one_letter_code
_entity_poly.pdbx_strand_id
1 'polypeptide(L)'
;MIDTLIKRGTDISLEPAGFDPSKYDAVVIASPIWIGTLSSPVQQFLRSHASGLKKYVVLTTSGLRARCDAISKKAEKISRVKPLSCFNVTVPEIRKEVKLRDLVQEIANKIKELS
;
A
#
# COMPACT_ATOMS: atom_id res chain seq x y z
N MET A 1 -13.46 17.05 -3.62
CA MET A 1 -13.10 15.71 -4.16
C MET A 1 -12.65 15.80 -5.62
N ILE A 2 -13.30 16.63 -6.44
CA ILE A 2 -12.85 16.97 -7.81
C ILE A 2 -11.53 17.78 -7.79
N ASP A 3 -11.35 18.73 -6.86
CA ASP A 3 -10.11 19.53 -6.76
C ASP A 3 -8.81 18.70 -6.63
N THR A 4 -8.86 17.56 -5.94
CA THR A 4 -7.72 16.65 -5.78
C THR A 4 -7.42 15.87 -7.07
N LEU A 5 -8.41 15.69 -7.94
CA LEU A 5 -8.27 15.00 -9.23
C LEU A 5 -7.78 15.95 -10.34
N ILE A 6 -8.15 17.23 -10.26
CA ILE A 6 -7.74 18.27 -11.23
C ILE A 6 -6.28 18.68 -11.03
N LYS A 7 -5.80 18.77 -9.79
CA LYS A 7 -4.38 19.02 -9.50
C LYS A 7 -3.57 17.74 -9.67
N ARG A 8 -3.11 17.48 -10.90
CA ARG A 8 -2.02 16.52 -11.15
C ARG A 8 -0.81 16.91 -10.29
N GLY A 9 -0.61 16.20 -9.18
CA GLY A 9 0.58 16.34 -8.34
C GLY A 9 0.54 17.53 -7.37
N THR A 10 -0.45 17.60 -6.49
CA THR A 10 -0.21 18.30 -5.22
C THR A 10 0.87 17.55 -4.47
N ASP A 11 1.95 18.24 -4.12
CA ASP A 11 2.91 17.74 -3.16
C ASP A 11 2.19 17.58 -1.82
N ILE A 12 1.85 16.33 -1.48
CA ILE A 12 1.16 16.01 -0.23
C ILE A 12 2.27 15.87 0.81
N SER A 13 2.35 16.84 1.73
CA SER A 13 3.19 16.67 2.92
C SER A 13 2.64 15.51 3.74
N LEU A 14 3.47 14.49 3.94
CA LEU A 14 3.14 13.33 4.77
C LEU A 14 3.70 13.59 6.16
N GLU A 15 2.83 13.61 7.15
CA GLU A 15 3.20 13.70 8.56
C GLU A 15 3.08 12.34 9.26
N PRO A 16 4.00 11.99 10.18
CA PRO A 16 5.16 12.78 10.60
C PRO A 16 6.26 12.83 9.54
N ALA A 17 6.85 14.01 9.35
CA ALA A 17 8.03 14.18 8.50
C ALA A 17 9.20 13.30 8.99
N GLY A 18 9.97 12.73 8.05
CA GLY A 18 11.21 12.00 8.36
C GLY A 18 11.11 10.47 8.46
N PHE A 19 10.03 9.86 7.98
CA PHE A 19 10.01 8.40 7.80
C PHE A 19 11.07 7.97 6.77
N ASP A 20 12.02 7.15 7.18
CA ASP A 20 13.07 6.62 6.31
C ASP A 20 12.89 5.10 6.14
N PRO A 21 12.34 4.63 5.00
CA PRO A 21 12.13 3.22 4.76
C PRO A 21 13.43 2.41 4.64
N SER A 22 14.57 3.06 4.43
CA SER A 22 15.85 2.36 4.27
C SER A 22 16.36 1.74 5.58
N LYS A 23 15.82 2.19 6.73
CA LYS A 23 16.13 1.69 8.08
C LYS A 23 15.39 0.41 8.44
N TYR A 24 14.48 -0.06 7.60
CA TYR A 24 13.65 -1.23 7.85
C TYR A 24 13.96 -2.33 6.83
N ASP A 25 13.96 -3.58 7.29
CA ASP A 25 14.14 -4.74 6.40
C ASP A 25 12.96 -4.92 5.45
N ALA A 26 11.75 -4.56 5.90
CA ALA A 26 10.53 -4.53 5.10
C ALA A 26 9.54 -3.49 5.64
N VAL A 27 8.72 -2.94 4.74
CA VAL A 27 7.65 -1.97 5.08
C VAL A 27 6.28 -2.54 4.70
N VAL A 28 5.28 -2.41 5.57
CA VAL A 28 3.88 -2.70 5.23
C VAL A 28 3.17 -1.40 4.91
N ILE A 29 2.66 -1.28 3.68
CA ILE A 29 1.97 -0.08 3.20
C ILE A 29 0.49 -0.39 3.09
N ALA A 30 -0.32 0.23 3.96
CA ALA A 30 -1.77 0.14 3.90
C ALA A 30 -2.36 1.30 3.06
N SER A 31 -3.27 1.01 2.14
CA SER A 31 -3.88 2.02 1.27
C SER A 31 -5.35 1.73 0.98
N PRO A 32 -6.27 2.67 1.22
CA PRO A 32 -7.61 2.52 0.66
C PRO A 32 -7.54 2.61 -0.88
N ILE A 33 -8.40 1.84 -1.54
CA ILE A 33 -8.59 1.92 -2.99
C ILE A 33 -9.56 3.06 -3.29
N TRP A 34 -9.06 4.07 -4.01
CA TRP A 34 -9.86 5.16 -4.56
C TRP A 34 -9.80 5.10 -6.09
N ILE A 35 -10.98 5.11 -6.72
CA ILE A 35 -11.13 5.03 -8.20
C ILE A 35 -10.26 3.90 -8.78
N GLY A 36 -10.36 2.71 -8.19
CA GLY A 36 -9.69 1.49 -8.68
C GLY A 36 -8.17 1.42 -8.47
N THR A 37 -7.56 2.34 -7.72
CA THR A 37 -6.11 2.31 -7.45
C THR A 37 -5.76 2.78 -6.03
N LEU A 38 -4.47 2.70 -5.67
CA LEU A 38 -3.94 3.19 -4.40
C LEU A 38 -4.31 4.66 -4.19
N SER A 39 -4.67 5.03 -2.96
CA SER A 39 -4.95 6.43 -2.61
C SER A 39 -3.80 7.37 -2.98
N SER A 40 -4.14 8.62 -3.33
CA SER A 40 -3.15 9.64 -3.73
C SER A 40 -2.02 9.83 -2.70
N PRO A 41 -2.28 9.85 -1.37
CA PRO A 41 -1.22 9.96 -0.36
C PRO A 41 -0.22 8.80 -0.41
N VAL A 42 -0.69 7.56 -0.60
CA VAL A 42 0.20 6.40 -0.71
C VAL A 42 0.99 6.42 -2.01
N GLN A 43 0.38 6.88 -3.11
CA GLN A 43 1.15 7.08 -4.34
C GLN A 43 2.24 8.14 -4.18
N GLN A 44 1.99 9.22 -3.43
CA GLN A 44 3.01 10.21 -3.11
C GLN A 44 4.11 9.62 -2.23
N PHE A 45 3.74 8.87 -1.18
CA PHE A 45 4.70 8.17 -0.34
C PHE A 45 5.65 7.28 -1.15
N LEU A 46 5.11 6.46 -2.06
CA LEU A 46 5.88 5.58 -2.92
C LEU A 46 6.80 6.36 -3.87
N ARG A 47 6.40 7.55 -4.35
CA ARG A 47 7.26 8.42 -5.17
C ARG A 47 8.40 9.01 -4.35
N SER A 48 8.08 9.62 -3.22
CA SER A 48 9.04 10.36 -2.39
C SER A 48 10.10 9.46 -1.74
N HIS A 49 9.78 8.17 -1.55
CA HIS A 49 10.68 7.22 -0.89
C HIS A 49 11.13 6.06 -1.79
N ALA A 50 10.97 6.17 -3.11
CA ALA A 50 11.31 5.11 -4.06
C ALA A 50 12.77 4.62 -3.92
N SER A 51 13.72 5.52 -3.63
CA SER A 51 15.13 5.18 -3.47
C SER A 51 15.45 4.40 -2.19
N GLY A 52 14.69 4.60 -1.11
CA GLY A 52 14.90 3.94 0.18
C GLY A 52 14.05 2.68 0.38
N LEU A 53 13.00 2.50 -0.43
CA LEU A 53 12.04 1.41 -0.27
C LEU A 53 12.54 0.11 -0.94
N LYS A 54 13.19 -0.76 -0.17
CA LYS A 54 13.81 -1.99 -0.69
C LYS A 54 12.87 -3.19 -0.78
N LYS A 55 12.09 -3.43 0.27
CA LYS A 55 11.15 -4.56 0.39
C LYS A 55 9.87 -4.04 1.02
N TYR A 56 8.73 -4.36 0.43
CA TYR A 56 7.46 -3.93 0.99
C TYR A 56 6.29 -4.80 0.59
N VAL A 57 5.27 -4.80 1.43
CA VAL A 57 3.97 -5.43 1.22
C VAL A 57 2.93 -4.34 1.07
N VAL A 58 1.97 -4.53 0.15
CA VAL A 58 0.83 -3.63 0.01
C VAL A 58 -0.41 -4.30 0.58
N LEU A 59 -1.06 -3.65 1.54
CA LEU A 59 -2.38 -4.00 2.03
C LEU A 59 -3.38 -2.97 1.51
N THR A 60 -4.46 -3.41 0.89
CA THR A 60 -5.50 -2.52 0.40
C THR A 60 -6.86 -2.80 1.00
N THR A 61 -7.60 -1.73 1.29
CA THR A 61 -9.00 -1.80 1.70
C THR A 61 -9.90 -1.21 0.61
N SER A 62 -11.03 -1.83 0.33
CA SER A 62 -11.91 -1.39 -0.76
C SER A 62 -13.38 -1.68 -0.51
N GLY A 63 -14.27 -0.95 -1.19
CA GLY A 63 -15.71 -1.27 -1.16
C GLY A 63 -16.02 -2.58 -1.92
N LEU A 64 -15.35 -2.78 -3.06
CA LEU A 64 -15.45 -3.98 -3.90
C LEU A 64 -14.08 -4.64 -4.02
N ARG A 65 -14.05 -5.96 -4.25
CA ARG A 65 -12.79 -6.71 -4.44
C ARG A 65 -11.97 -6.07 -5.56
N ALA A 66 -10.75 -5.65 -5.22
CA ALA A 66 -9.79 -5.12 -6.18
C ALA A 66 -8.82 -6.21 -6.62
N ARG A 67 -8.29 -6.10 -7.84
CA ARG A 67 -7.32 -7.05 -8.37
C ARG A 67 -5.92 -6.72 -7.86
N CYS A 68 -5.35 -7.62 -7.06
CA CYS A 68 -4.03 -7.44 -6.45
C CYS A 68 -2.89 -7.32 -7.48
N ASP A 69 -2.98 -7.98 -8.64
CA ASP A 69 -1.99 -7.89 -9.71
C ASP A 69 -1.93 -6.48 -10.32
N ALA A 70 -3.07 -5.84 -10.53
CA ALA A 70 -3.17 -4.48 -11.05
C ALA A 70 -2.62 -3.46 -10.03
N ILE A 71 -2.94 -3.65 -8.75
CA ILE A 71 -2.40 -2.84 -7.65
C ILE A 71 -0.88 -3.01 -7.56
N SER A 72 -0.39 -4.25 -7.63
CA SER A 72 1.03 -4.59 -7.57
C SER A 72 1.81 -3.89 -8.69
N LYS A 73 1.35 -4.04 -9.95
CA LYS A 73 1.94 -3.38 -11.12
C LYS A 73 1.95 -1.86 -10.98
N LYS A 74 0.88 -1.26 -10.43
CA LYS A 74 0.81 0.18 -10.21
C LYS A 74 1.79 0.64 -9.14
N ALA A 75 1.89 -0.08 -8.02
CA ALA A 75 2.84 0.21 -6.95
C ALA A 75 4.28 0.13 -7.47
N GLU A 76 4.62 -0.96 -8.17
CA GLU A 76 5.91 -1.18 -8.81
C GLU A 76 6.27 -0.08 -9.79
N LYS A 77 5.32 0.35 -10.63
CA LYS A 77 5.56 1.46 -11.57
C LYS A 77 5.92 2.78 -10.86
N ILE A 78 5.41 3.00 -9.65
CA ILE A 78 5.64 4.23 -8.89
C ILE A 78 6.97 4.15 -8.12
N SER A 79 7.17 3.08 -7.36
CA SER A 79 8.35 2.91 -6.49
C SER A 79 9.57 2.35 -7.20
N ARG A 80 9.41 1.83 -8.43
CA ARG A 80 10.42 1.07 -9.19
C ARG A 80 10.86 -0.23 -8.54
N VAL A 81 10.15 -0.68 -7.50
CA VAL A 81 10.41 -1.91 -6.77
C VAL A 81 9.12 -2.71 -6.71
N LYS A 82 9.17 -3.98 -7.09
CA LYS A 82 8.00 -4.86 -7.03
C LYS A 82 7.61 -5.14 -5.57
N PRO A 83 6.34 -4.93 -5.18
CA PRO A 83 5.89 -5.38 -3.86
C PRO A 83 6.06 -6.88 -3.71
N LEU A 84 6.47 -7.33 -2.53
CA LEU A 84 6.62 -8.74 -2.19
C LEU A 84 5.28 -9.48 -2.26
N SER A 85 4.22 -8.81 -1.83
CA SER A 85 2.86 -9.31 -1.88
C SER A 85 1.87 -8.15 -1.87
N CYS A 86 0.69 -8.39 -2.41
CA CYS A 86 -0.42 -7.45 -2.42
C CYS A 86 -1.67 -8.14 -1.90
N PHE A 87 -2.26 -7.58 -0.86
CA PHE A 87 -3.49 -8.05 -0.24
C PHE A 87 -4.61 -7.06 -0.52
N ASN A 88 -5.82 -7.58 -0.72
CA ASN A 88 -7.03 -6.77 -0.80
C ASN A 88 -8.10 -7.36 0.10
N VAL A 89 -8.59 -6.56 1.04
CA VAL A 89 -9.71 -6.90 1.89
C VAL A 89 -10.82 -5.88 1.69
N THR A 90 -12.05 -6.37 1.53
CA THR A 90 -13.20 -5.47 1.41
C THR A 90 -13.67 -4.98 2.78
N VAL A 91 -14.35 -3.83 2.82
CA VAL A 91 -14.91 -3.29 4.07
C VAL A 91 -15.84 -4.29 4.78
N PRO A 92 -16.72 -5.04 4.10
CA PRO A 92 -17.52 -6.09 4.76
C PRO A 92 -16.68 -7.25 5.31
N GLU A 93 -15.56 -7.59 4.68
CA GLU A 93 -14.69 -8.68 5.11
C GLU A 93 -13.87 -8.31 6.34
N ILE A 94 -13.26 -7.13 6.37
CA ILE A 94 -12.39 -6.73 7.49
C ILE A 94 -13.15 -6.57 8.81
N ARG A 95 -14.47 -6.37 8.75
CA ARG A 95 -15.36 -6.34 9.94
C ARG A 95 -15.58 -7.73 10.55
N LYS A 96 -15.26 -8.81 9.84
CA LYS A 96 -15.33 -10.17 10.38
C LYS A 96 -14.01 -10.47 11.06
N GLU A 97 -14.03 -10.68 12.39
CA GLU A 97 -12.80 -10.92 13.16
C GLU A 97 -11.93 -12.04 12.59
N VAL A 98 -12.54 -13.14 12.16
CA VAL A 98 -11.81 -14.26 11.55
C VAL A 98 -11.03 -13.81 10.33
N LYS A 99 -11.64 -13.00 9.44
CA LYS A 99 -10.96 -12.49 8.24
C LYS A 99 -9.85 -11.51 8.57
N LEU A 100 -10.01 -10.69 9.60
CA LEU A 100 -8.94 -9.81 10.07
C LEU A 100 -7.75 -10.64 10.60
N ARG A 101 -8.01 -11.66 11.41
CA ARG A 101 -6.97 -12.55 11.96
C ARG A 101 -6.23 -13.30 10.84
N ASP A 102 -6.97 -13.90 9.90
CA ASP A 102 -6.39 -14.62 8.75
C ASP A 102 -5.46 -13.71 7.95
N LEU A 103 -5.89 -12.49 7.65
CA LEU A 103 -5.11 -11.51 6.89
C LEU A 103 -3.82 -11.11 7.63
N VAL A 104 -3.90 -10.83 8.93
CA VAL A 104 -2.73 -10.49 9.75
C VAL A 104 -1.74 -11.65 9.75
N GLN A 105 -2.23 -12.88 9.90
CA GLN A 105 -1.40 -14.08 9.89
C GLN A 105 -0.72 -14.29 8.53
N GLU A 106 -1.43 -14.07 7.43
CA GLU A 106 -0.91 -14.20 6.08
C GLU A 106 0.21 -13.17 5.81
N ILE A 107 0.00 -11.91 6.22
CA ILE A 107 1.02 -10.86 6.14
C ILE A 107 2.24 -11.23 6.99
N ALA A 108 2.03 -11.67 8.24
CA ALA A 108 3.11 -12.06 9.14
C ALA A 108 3.94 -13.23 8.57
N ASN A 109 3.29 -14.23 7.98
CA ASN A 109 3.99 -15.34 7.33
C ASN A 109 4.83 -14.85 6.15
N LYS A 110 4.29 -13.94 5.31
CA LYS A 110 5.07 -13.37 4.20
C LYS A 110 6.23 -12.51 4.62
N ILE A 111 6.15 -11.84 5.77
CA ILE A 111 7.29 -11.10 6.31
C ILE A 111 8.35 -12.06 6.86
N LYS A 112 7.93 -13.12 7.54
CA LYS A 112 8.85 -14.15 8.08
C LYS A 112 9.63 -14.89 6.99
N GLU A 113 9.04 -15.12 5.82
CA GLU A 113 9.75 -15.69 4.66
C GLU A 113 10.93 -14.83 4.16
N LEU A 114 11.08 -13.59 4.65
CA LEU A 114 12.14 -12.65 4.27
C LEU A 114 13.32 -12.61 5.25
N SER A 115 13.18 -13.23 6.43
CA SER A 115 14.17 -13.31 7.52
C SER A 115 14.91 -14.63 7.46
#